data_AF-A0A4Y7S7V5-F1
#
_entry.id   AF-A0A4Y7S7V5-F1
#
_cell.length_a   1.000
_cell.length_b   1.000
_cell.length_c   1.000
_cell.angle_alpha   90.00
_cell.angle_beta   90.00
_cell.angle_gamma   90.00
#
_symmetry.space_group_name_H-M   'P 1'
#
loop_
_entity.id
_entity.type
_entity.pdbx_description
1 polymer ?
#
loop_
_entity_poly.entity_id
_entity_poly.type
_entity_poly.pdbx_seq_one_letter_code
_entity_poly.pdbx_strand_id
1 'polypeptide(L)'
;MDYEKVAEIHRENITDTRQTLEAIHEDRSKVSLLPYYHIQSLDEMLFLEFMEMLKRGIQVKRCRLCGRYFVLIDKRKREYCGREYSEGKTCQDVGPMLRYEQRLETDTYLQKFETEYNKIYSRFSAPTGSLLPSGPARI
;
A
#
# COMPACT_ATOMS: atom_id res chain seq x y z
N MET A 1 -1.41 32.01 -9.10
CA MET A 1 -0.79 31.96 -7.76
C MET A 1 0.49 32.76 -7.86
N ASP A 2 0.56 33.89 -7.16
CA ASP A 2 1.73 34.79 -7.22
C ASP A 2 2.86 34.21 -6.37
N TYR A 3 3.67 33.34 -6.97
CA TYR A 3 4.85 32.74 -6.33
C TYR A 3 5.81 33.79 -5.75
N GLU A 4 5.85 35.00 -6.33
CA GLU A 4 6.67 36.12 -5.86
C GLU A 4 6.32 36.59 -4.44
N LYS A 5 5.03 36.61 -4.08
CA LYS A 5 4.59 37.00 -2.72
C LYS A 5 4.92 35.94 -1.67
N VAL A 6 4.94 34.67 -2.05
CA VAL A 6 5.30 33.56 -1.15
C VAL A 6 6.81 33.55 -0.88
N ALA A 7 7.62 33.96 -1.86
CA ALA A 7 9.07 34.06 -1.72
C ALA A 7 9.53 35.24 -0.84
N GLU A 8 8.68 36.25 -0.60
CA GLU A 8 9.04 37.44 0.17
C GLU A 8 9.21 37.22 1.67
N ILE A 9 8.62 36.16 2.23
CA ILE A 9 8.76 35.84 3.67
C ILE A 9 10.19 35.43 4.00
N HIS A 10 10.96 34.90 3.04
CA HIS A 10 12.36 34.50 3.28
C HIS A 10 13.35 35.68 3.23
N ARG A 11 12.92 36.88 2.81
CA ARG A 11 13.75 38.08 2.79
C ARG A 11 13.86 38.72 4.18
N GLU A 12 12.87 38.52 5.04
CA GLU A 12 12.93 38.94 6.44
C GLU A 12 13.19 37.69 7.29
N ASN A 13 14.33 37.65 7.99
CA ASN A 13 14.77 36.56 8.86
C ASN A 13 13.88 36.41 10.12
N ILE A 14 12.56 36.34 9.96
CA ILE A 14 11.62 36.21 11.07
C ILE A 14 11.59 34.73 11.47
N THR A 15 12.49 34.39 12.40
CA THR A 15 12.61 33.06 12.99
C THR A 15 11.71 32.89 14.21
N ASP A 16 11.06 33.96 14.68
CA ASP A 16 10.23 33.97 15.88
C ASP A 16 8.72 34.07 15.59
N THR A 17 7.97 33.15 16.19
CA THR A 17 6.50 33.08 16.19
C THR A 17 5.81 34.34 16.75
N ARG A 18 6.46 35.09 17.65
CA ARG A 18 5.88 36.34 18.18
C ARG A 18 5.89 37.48 17.16
N GLN A 19 7.01 37.65 16.47
CA GLN A 19 7.20 38.69 15.46
C GLN A 19 6.30 38.46 14.24
N THR A 20 6.06 37.20 13.88
CA THR A 20 5.08 36.85 12.83
C THR A 20 3.65 37.21 13.22
N LEU A 21 3.25 36.97 14.48
CA LEU A 21 1.92 37.35 14.97
C LEU A 21 1.71 38.87 14.97
N GLU A 22 2.73 39.65 15.33
CA GLU A 22 2.69 41.12 15.29
C GLU A 22 2.52 41.66 13.86
N ALA A 23 3.24 41.10 12.89
CA ALA A 23 3.08 41.46 11.47
C ALA A 23 1.68 41.12 10.91
N ILE A 24 1.06 40.01 11.36
CA ILE A 24 -0.31 39.62 10.99
C ILE A 24 -1.35 40.64 11.51
N HIS A 25 -1.10 41.21 12.69
CA HIS A 25 -1.99 42.20 13.30
C HIS A 25 -1.95 43.55 12.60
N GLU A 26 -0.80 43.94 12.06
CA GLU A 26 -0.60 45.24 11.42
C GLU A 26 -1.09 45.27 9.96
N ASP A 27 -0.82 44.21 9.18
CA ASP A 27 -1.31 44.11 7.80
C ASP A 27 -1.48 42.65 7.36
N ARG A 28 -2.75 42.20 7.31
CA ARG A 28 -3.12 40.83 6.92
C ARG A 28 -2.72 40.47 5.49
N SER A 29 -2.43 41.46 4.63
CA SER A 29 -2.05 41.21 3.23
C SER A 29 -0.58 40.79 3.07
N LYS A 30 0.24 40.97 4.11
CA LYS A 30 1.68 40.65 4.11
C LYS A 30 2.01 39.23 4.52
N VAL A 31 1.07 38.49 5.10
CA VAL A 31 1.29 37.11 5.57
C VAL A 31 0.38 36.15 4.84
N SER A 32 0.97 35.23 4.10
CA SER A 32 0.26 34.12 3.50
C SER A 32 0.01 33.04 4.53
N LEU A 33 -1.25 32.76 4.85
CA LEU A 33 -1.64 31.63 5.71
C LEU A 33 -1.68 30.29 4.92
N LEU A 34 -1.34 30.31 3.63
CA LEU A 34 -1.24 29.09 2.84
C LEU A 34 0.00 28.32 3.26
N PRO A 35 -0.13 27.04 3.64
CA PRO A 35 1.03 26.20 3.88
C PRO A 35 1.84 26.10 2.59
N TYR A 36 3.09 26.58 2.62
CA TYR A 36 4.04 26.45 1.53
C TYR A 36 5.23 25.62 1.99
N TYR A 37 5.80 24.86 1.06
CA TYR A 37 7.02 24.10 1.29
C TYR A 37 8.13 24.71 0.43
N HIS A 38 9.25 25.05 1.05
CA HIS A 38 10.45 25.43 0.33
C HIS A 38 11.32 24.19 0.19
N ILE A 39 11.43 23.67 -1.03
CA ILE A 39 12.13 22.43 -1.36
C ILE A 39 13.47 22.79 -2.00
N GLN A 40 14.58 22.43 -1.36
CA GLN A 40 15.94 22.70 -1.84
C GLN A 40 16.66 21.44 -2.33
N SER A 41 16.13 20.27 -2.01
CA SER A 41 16.73 18.98 -2.36
C SER A 41 15.70 17.96 -2.84
N LEU A 42 16.17 16.94 -3.56
CA LEU A 42 15.34 15.81 -3.98
C LEU A 42 14.81 15.03 -2.77
N ASP A 43 15.63 14.89 -1.72
CA ASP A 43 15.25 14.15 -0.51
C ASP A 43 14.10 14.84 0.24
N GLU A 44 14.10 16.18 0.33
CA GLU A 44 12.98 16.95 0.86
C GLU A 44 11.70 16.75 0.04
N MET A 45 11.80 16.75 -1.28
CA MET A 45 10.66 16.50 -2.17
C MET A 45 10.07 15.10 -1.93
N LEU A 46 10.93 14.08 -1.88
CA LEU A 46 10.52 12.69 -1.64
C LEU A 46 9.90 12.51 -0.26
N PHE A 47 10.44 13.17 0.76
CA PHE A 47 9.89 13.15 2.11
C PHE A 47 8.50 13.77 2.16
N LEU A 48 8.30 14.94 1.54
CA LEU A 48 7.00 15.60 1.48
C LEU A 48 5.95 14.74 0.78
N GLU A 49 6.31 14.16 -0.37
CA GLU A 49 5.41 13.27 -1.12
C GLU A 49 5.05 12.03 -0.28
N PHE A 50 6.03 11.41 0.37
CA PHE A 50 5.79 10.26 1.25
C PHE A 50 4.88 10.63 2.43
N MET A 51 5.08 11.79 3.05
CA MET A 51 4.22 12.26 4.14
C MET A 51 2.79 12.54 3.65
N GLU A 52 2.64 13.12 2.47
CA GLU A 52 1.33 13.37 1.86
C GLU A 52 0.60 12.07 1.52
N MET A 53 1.32 11.06 1.03
CA MET A 53 0.79 9.71 0.85
C MET A 53 0.24 9.14 2.18
N LEU A 54 0.99 9.26 3.27
CA LEU A 54 0.57 8.78 4.58
C LEU A 54 -0.68 9.52 5.09
N LYS A 55 -0.74 10.85 4.94
CA LYS A 55 -1.92 11.66 5.31
C LYS A 55 -3.18 11.23 4.57
N ARG A 56 -3.04 10.86 3.29
CA ARG A 56 -4.14 10.35 2.46
C ARG A 56 -4.52 8.89 2.78
N GLY A 57 -3.85 8.27 3.74
CA GLY A 57 -4.07 6.87 4.11
C GLY A 57 -3.58 5.87 3.07
N ILE A 58 -2.67 6.29 2.18
CA ILE A 58 -2.05 5.40 1.21
C ILE A 58 -1.06 4.51 1.96
N GLN A 59 -1.30 3.20 1.91
CA GLN A 59 -0.51 2.23 2.67
C GLN A 59 0.62 1.68 1.82
N VAL A 60 1.82 1.61 2.41
CA VAL A 60 2.95 0.88 1.85
C VAL A 60 3.12 -0.43 2.62
N LYS A 61 3.22 -1.56 1.90
CA LYS A 61 3.44 -2.88 2.50
C LYS A 61 4.66 -3.56 1.91
N ARG A 62 5.27 -4.46 2.70
CA ARG A 62 6.30 -5.39 2.22
C ARG A 62 5.63 -6.63 1.62
N CYS A 63 5.95 -6.96 0.37
CA CYS A 63 5.44 -8.17 -0.29
C CYS A 63 5.90 -9.42 0.46
N ARG A 64 4.98 -10.33 0.79
CA ARG A 64 5.31 -11.57 1.51
C ARG A 64 6.06 -12.61 0.67
N LEU A 65 6.08 -12.45 -0.66
CA LEU A 65 6.80 -13.35 -1.56
C LEU A 65 8.19 -12.81 -1.90
N CYS A 66 8.29 -11.69 -2.63
CA CYS A 66 9.58 -11.15 -3.09
C CYS A 66 10.26 -10.18 -2.11
N GLY A 67 9.63 -9.88 -0.97
CA GLY A 67 10.21 -9.03 0.08
C GLY A 67 10.31 -7.53 -0.25
N ARG A 68 9.95 -7.08 -1.46
CA ARG A 68 10.00 -5.68 -1.89
C ARG A 68 8.78 -4.88 -1.42
N TYR A 69 8.94 -3.58 -1.17
CA TYR A 69 7.83 -2.68 -0.81
C TYR A 69 6.93 -2.36 -2.02
N PHE A 70 5.64 -2.16 -1.77
CA PHE A 70 4.66 -1.76 -2.77
C PHE A 70 3.53 -0.93 -2.15
N VAL A 71 2.95 -0.05 -2.96
CA VAL A 71 1.83 0.82 -2.58
C VAL A 71 0.51 0.06 -2.76
N LEU A 72 -0.39 0.18 -1.80
CA LEU A 72 -1.74 -0.37 -1.86
C LEU A 72 -2.73 0.66 -2.43
N ILE A 73 -3.12 0.45 -3.68
CA ILE A 73 -4.07 1.33 -4.38
C ILE A 73 -5.53 0.89 -4.10
N ASP A 74 -5.92 -0.35 -4.45
CA ASP A 74 -7.36 -0.72 -4.47
C ASP A 74 -7.83 -1.70 -3.37
N LYS A 75 -6.91 -2.43 -2.74
CA LYS A 75 -7.25 -3.56 -1.85
C LYS A 75 -6.45 -3.50 -0.55
N ARG A 76 -7.10 -3.03 0.53
CA ARG A 76 -6.48 -2.91 1.86
C ARG A 76 -5.89 -4.22 2.41
N LYS A 77 -6.38 -5.38 1.95
CA LYS A 77 -5.94 -6.71 2.39
C LYS A 77 -4.89 -7.39 1.48
N ARG A 78 -4.40 -6.75 0.41
CA ARG A 78 -3.36 -7.37 -0.43
C ARG A 78 -2.06 -7.57 0.36
N GLU A 79 -1.49 -8.78 0.24
CA GLU A 79 -0.21 -9.16 0.86
C GLU A 79 0.93 -9.30 -0.15
N TYR A 80 0.60 -9.29 -1.45
CA TYR A 80 1.53 -9.52 -2.55
C TYR A 80 1.49 -8.38 -3.58
N CYS A 81 2.65 -8.01 -4.12
CA CYS A 81 2.76 -6.97 -5.16
C CYS A 81 2.43 -7.50 -6.56
N GLY A 82 2.06 -6.64 -7.50
CA GLY A 82 1.76 -7.02 -8.89
C GLY A 82 2.98 -7.20 -9.80
N ARG A 83 4.19 -7.30 -9.24
CA ARG A 83 5.41 -7.53 -10.03
C ARG A 83 5.51 -8.99 -10.46
N GLU A 84 6.07 -9.21 -11.64
CA GLU A 84 6.42 -10.55 -12.13
C GLU A 84 7.35 -11.26 -11.14
N TYR A 85 7.06 -12.53 -10.91
CA TYR A 85 7.81 -13.43 -10.04
C TYR A 85 8.50 -14.53 -10.85
N SER A 86 7.76 -15.22 -11.73
CA SER A 86 8.29 -16.31 -12.56
C SER A 86 7.37 -16.58 -13.75
N GLU A 87 7.95 -16.77 -14.94
CA GLU A 87 7.25 -17.28 -16.15
C GLU A 87 5.95 -16.52 -16.46
N GLY A 88 5.97 -15.18 -16.43
CA GLY A 88 4.79 -14.35 -16.69
C GLY A 88 3.76 -14.29 -15.55
N LYS A 89 3.97 -15.02 -14.45
CA LYS A 89 3.10 -14.95 -13.26
C LYS A 89 3.60 -13.90 -12.27
N THR A 90 2.68 -13.17 -11.66
CA THR A 90 3.00 -12.15 -10.66
C THR A 90 3.07 -12.73 -9.25
N CYS A 91 3.64 -11.97 -8.31
CA CYS A 91 3.60 -12.37 -6.90
C CYS A 91 2.15 -12.51 -6.37
N GLN A 92 1.18 -11.83 -6.98
CA GLN A 92 -0.24 -11.96 -6.61
C GLN A 92 -0.84 -13.29 -7.05
N ASP A 93 -0.36 -13.86 -8.15
CA ASP A 93 -0.83 -15.13 -8.69
C ASP A 93 -0.21 -16.30 -7.93
N VAL A 94 1.10 -16.24 -7.68
CA VAL A 94 1.87 -17.35 -7.11
C VAL A 94 1.89 -17.34 -5.58
N GLY A 95 1.96 -16.15 -4.97
CA GLY A 95 2.16 -16.00 -3.53
C GLY A 95 1.10 -16.70 -2.66
N PRO A 96 -0.21 -16.55 -2.92
CA PRO A 96 -1.25 -17.25 -2.17
C PRO A 96 -1.13 -18.77 -2.24
N MET A 97 -0.79 -19.34 -3.40
CA MET A 97 -0.64 -20.79 -3.57
C MET A 97 0.54 -21.32 -2.77
N LEU A 98 1.73 -20.73 -2.92
CA LEU A 98 2.93 -21.16 -2.17
C LEU A 98 2.72 -21.10 -0.66
N ARG A 99 2.06 -20.04 -0.17
CA ARG A 99 1.74 -19.92 1.26
C ARG A 99 0.77 -21.01 1.72
N TYR A 100 -0.19 -21.37 0.88
CA TYR A 100 -1.16 -22.41 1.19
C TYR A 100 -0.49 -23.80 1.24
N GLU A 101 0.35 -24.13 0.26
CA GLU A 101 1.13 -25.37 0.22
C GLU A 101 2.03 -25.51 1.44
N GLN A 102 2.76 -24.45 1.81
CA GLN A 102 3.57 -24.42 3.03
C GLN A 102 2.72 -24.69 4.29
N ARG A 103 1.52 -24.12 4.38
CA ARG A 103 0.61 -24.37 5.50
C ARG A 103 0.14 -25.82 5.52
N LEU A 104 -0.18 -26.39 4.35
CA LEU A 104 -0.63 -27.77 4.21
C LEU A 104 0.42 -28.79 4.69
N GLU A 105 1.70 -28.52 4.42
CA GLU A 105 2.80 -29.37 4.90
C GLU A 105 2.92 -29.35 6.43
N THR A 106 2.63 -28.21 7.06
CA THR A 106 2.78 -28.05 8.52
C THR A 106 1.53 -28.42 9.32
N ASP A 107 0.34 -28.29 8.74
CA ASP A 107 -0.94 -28.42 9.43
C ASP A 107 -1.59 -29.79 9.15
N THR A 108 -1.44 -30.70 10.12
CA THR A 108 -1.96 -32.07 10.03
C THR A 108 -3.49 -32.14 9.92
N TYR A 109 -4.22 -31.17 10.47
CA TYR A 109 -5.68 -31.12 10.37
C TYR A 109 -6.11 -30.67 8.98
N LEU A 110 -5.44 -29.64 8.44
CA LEU A 110 -5.68 -29.15 7.09
C LEU A 110 -5.39 -30.25 6.04
N GLN A 111 -4.30 -31.01 6.23
CA GLN A 111 -3.94 -32.11 5.36
C GLN A 111 -4.98 -33.25 5.38
N LYS A 112 -5.48 -33.63 6.56
CA LYS A 112 -6.57 -34.63 6.68
C LYS A 112 -7.85 -34.15 6.03
N PHE A 113 -8.21 -32.87 6.24
CA PHE A 113 -9.37 -32.26 5.61
C PHE A 113 -9.26 -32.31 4.08
N GLU A 114 -8.13 -31.90 3.50
CA GLU A 114 -7.91 -32.00 2.05
C GLU A 114 -8.01 -33.44 1.54
N THR A 115 -7.46 -34.39 2.28
CA THR A 115 -7.47 -35.81 1.89
C THR A 115 -8.90 -36.33 1.81
N GLU A 116 -9.72 -36.08 2.83
CA GLU A 116 -11.13 -36.49 2.82
C GLU A 116 -11.94 -35.73 1.77
N TYR A 117 -11.72 -34.42 1.62
CA TYR A 117 -12.36 -33.62 0.60
C TYR A 117 -12.08 -34.16 -0.82
N ASN A 118 -10.83 -34.46 -1.15
CA ASN A 118 -10.42 -34.99 -2.46
C ASN A 118 -10.97 -36.40 -2.72
N LYS A 119 -11.09 -37.25 -1.69
CA LYS A 119 -11.74 -38.58 -1.80
C LYS A 119 -13.21 -38.46 -2.17
N ILE A 120 -13.92 -37.51 -1.58
CA ILE A 120 -15.32 -37.22 -1.87
C ILE A 120 -15.41 -36.63 -3.28
N TYR A 121 -14.66 -35.57 -3.55
CA TYR A 121 -14.69 -34.85 -4.82
C TYR A 121 -14.42 -35.75 -6.03
N SER A 122 -13.41 -36.62 -5.97
CA SER A 122 -13.09 -37.57 -7.06
C SER A 122 -14.22 -38.54 -7.41
N ARG A 123 -15.14 -38.81 -6.46
CA ARG A 123 -16.35 -39.61 -6.71
C ARG A 123 -17.45 -38.80 -7.42
N PHE A 124 -17.52 -37.50 -7.17
CA PHE A 124 -18.51 -36.58 -7.76
C PHE A 124 -18.07 -35.95 -9.09
N SER A 125 -16.78 -36.02 -9.44
CA SER A 125 -16.27 -35.57 -10.75
C SER A 125 -16.58 -36.56 -11.89
N ALA A 126 -17.08 -37.77 -11.58
CA ALA A 126 -17.68 -38.68 -12.56
C ALA A 126 -19.04 -38.11 -13.03
N PRO A 127 -19.48 -38.37 -14.28
CA PRO A 127 -20.30 -37.46 -15.09
C PRO A 127 -21.79 -37.44 -14.73
N THR A 128 -22.14 -37.24 -13.46
CA THR A 128 -23.52 -37.10 -13.03
C THR A 128 -23.62 -35.82 -12.20
N GLY A 129 -24.09 -34.77 -12.86
CA GLY A 129 -24.08 -33.41 -12.34
C GLY A 129 -24.82 -33.24 -11.02
N SER A 130 -24.22 -32.48 -10.11
CA SER A 130 -24.76 -31.22 -9.55
C SER A 130 -24.09 -30.86 -8.21
N LEU A 131 -23.77 -29.56 -8.08
CA LEU A 131 -23.63 -28.77 -6.85
C LEU A 131 -22.69 -29.31 -5.74
N LEU A 132 -21.41 -28.95 -5.82
CA LEU A 132 -20.51 -28.89 -4.66
C LEU A 132 -19.95 -27.47 -4.49
N PRO A 133 -19.72 -27.02 -3.23
CA PRO A 133 -19.24 -25.68 -2.96
C PRO A 133 -17.83 -25.49 -3.51
N SER A 134 -17.59 -24.32 -4.08
CA SER A 134 -16.31 -23.87 -4.62
C SER A 134 -15.24 -23.74 -3.52
N GLY A 135 -14.70 -24.86 -3.06
CA GLY A 135 -13.36 -24.94 -2.47
C GLY A 135 -12.31 -24.79 -3.57
N PRO A 136 -11.08 -24.34 -3.26
CA PRO A 136 -10.04 -24.18 -4.28
C PRO A 136 -9.73 -25.55 -4.89
N ALA A 137 -10.27 -25.80 -6.08
CA ALA A 137 -9.83 -26.88 -6.93
C ALA A 137 -8.32 -26.69 -7.14
N ARG A 138 -7.55 -27.73 -6.83
CA ARG A 138 -6.14 -27.78 -7.25
C ARG A 138 -6.08 -27.47 -8.75
N ILE A 139 -5.23 -26.50 -9.10
CA ILE A 139 -4.85 -26.20 -10.48
C ILE A 139 -3.81 -27.22 -10.92
#